data_AF-A0A9D1QQ85-F1
#
_entry.id   AF-A0A9D1QQ85-F1
#
_cell.length_a   1.000
_cell.length_b   1.000
_cell.length_c   1.000
_cell.angle_alpha   90.00
_cell.angle_beta   90.00
_cell.angle_gamma   90.00
#
_symmetry.space_group_name_H-M   'P 1'
#
loop_
_entity.id
_entity.type
_entity.pdbx_description
1 polymer ?
#
loop_
_entity_poly.entity_id
_entity_poly.type
_entity_poly.pdbx_seq_one_letter_code
_entity_poly.pdbx_strand_id
1 'polypeptide(L)'
;PGQVEGNIVFTYLDIFDPAKDKVAELKDHYRRGGLGDVKIKKYLFEVLNNELAPIRQRREEYAKDMPAVYRMLKEGSDKANVVANQTLKEVKAAMGLNYFDNLK
;
A
#
# COMPACT_ATOMS: atom_id res chain seq x y z
N PRO A 1 -33.52 5.87 -9.28
CA PRO A 1 -32.48 6.79 -8.75
C PRO A 1 -31.62 6.01 -7.75
N GLY A 2 -30.31 6.23 -7.70
CA GLY A 2 -29.38 5.45 -6.87
C GLY A 2 -28.82 6.22 -5.68
N GLN A 3 -28.43 5.50 -4.61
CA GLN A 3 -27.81 6.07 -3.41
C GLN A 3 -26.28 5.95 -3.48
N VAL A 4 -25.58 7.07 -3.28
CA VAL A 4 -24.11 7.12 -3.30
C VAL A 4 -23.55 6.77 -1.93
N GLU A 5 -24.21 7.24 -0.87
CA GLU A 5 -23.80 7.02 0.51
C GLU A 5 -23.90 5.52 0.84
N GLY A 6 -22.78 4.92 1.27
CA GLY A 6 -22.67 3.47 1.51
C GLY A 6 -22.40 2.61 0.27
N ASN A 7 -22.31 3.21 -0.92
CA ASN A 7 -22.01 2.46 -2.14
C ASN A 7 -20.50 2.27 -2.32
N ILE A 8 -20.04 1.02 -2.16
CA ILE A 8 -18.63 0.62 -2.25
C ILE A 8 -18.01 1.01 -3.61
N VAL A 9 -18.77 0.97 -4.70
CA VAL A 9 -18.25 1.34 -6.03
C VAL A 9 -17.79 2.80 -6.04
N PHE A 10 -18.59 3.71 -5.45
CA PHE A 10 -18.22 5.11 -5.33
C PHE A 10 -17.12 5.34 -4.29
N THR A 11 -17.11 4.59 -3.18
CA THR A 11 -15.99 4.62 -2.24
C THR A 11 -14.67 4.28 -2.93
N TYR A 12 -14.65 3.29 -3.81
CA TYR A 12 -13.44 2.88 -4.51
C TYR A 12 -13.04 3.91 -5.58
N LEU A 13 -14.00 4.46 -6.33
CA LEU A 13 -13.73 5.55 -7.26
C LEU A 13 -13.17 6.78 -6.53
N ASP A 14 -13.70 7.12 -5.35
CA ASP A 14 -13.19 8.21 -4.53
C ASP A 14 -11.74 8.01 -4.09
N ILE A 15 -11.28 6.78 -3.94
CA ILE A 15 -9.90 6.46 -3.57
C ILE A 15 -9.02 6.44 -4.83
N PHE A 16 -9.36 5.59 -5.80
CA PHE A 16 -8.47 5.17 -6.87
C PHE A 16 -8.59 5.98 -8.16
N ASP A 17 -9.69 6.69 -8.41
CA ASP A 17 -9.82 7.50 -9.62
C ASP A 17 -9.17 8.88 -9.40
N PRO A 18 -8.11 9.24 -10.14
CA PRO A 18 -7.50 10.57 -10.02
C PRO A 18 -8.43 11.70 -10.52
N ALA A 19 -9.40 11.41 -11.40
CA ALA A 19 -10.31 12.38 -11.97
C ALA A 19 -11.51 12.64 -11.04
N LYS A 20 -11.26 13.33 -9.91
CA LYS A 20 -12.28 13.57 -8.87
C LYS A 20 -13.51 14.33 -9.38
N ASP A 21 -13.34 15.26 -10.32
CA ASP A 21 -14.46 15.99 -10.93
C ASP A 21 -15.41 15.05 -11.68
N LYS A 22 -14.85 14.10 -12.44
CA LYS A 22 -15.64 13.07 -13.13
C LYS A 22 -16.35 12.14 -12.14
N VAL A 23 -15.72 11.80 -11.02
CA VAL A 23 -16.38 11.03 -9.96
C VAL A 23 -17.57 11.79 -9.37
N ALA A 24 -17.43 13.10 -9.15
CA ALA A 24 -18.55 13.94 -8.71
C ALA A 24 -19.70 13.96 -9.73
N GLU A 25 -19.40 14.13 -11.02
CA GLU A 25 -20.41 14.06 -12.09
C GLU A 25 -21.13 12.70 -12.13
N LEU A 26 -20.40 11.60 -11.95
CA LEU A 26 -20.96 10.25 -11.89
C LEU A 26 -21.88 10.07 -10.69
N LYS A 27 -21.52 10.61 -9.52
CA LYS A 27 -22.36 10.61 -8.32
C LYS A 27 -23.67 11.36 -8.55
N ASP A 28 -23.59 12.55 -9.16
CA ASP A 28 -24.77 13.36 -9.43
C ASP A 28 -25.67 12.73 -10.50
N HIS A 29 -25.09 12.12 -11.53
CA HIS A 29 -25.85 11.33 -12.51
C HIS A 29 -26.50 10.10 -11.86
N TYR A 30 -25.82 9.41 -10.96
CA TYR A 30 -26.37 8.26 -10.25
C TYR A 30 -27.55 8.62 -9.34
N ARG A 31 -27.44 9.74 -8.60
CA ARG A 31 -28.54 10.29 -7.78
C ARG A 31 -29.75 10.67 -8.64
N ARG A 32 -29.53 11.36 -9.76
CA ARG A 32 -30.58 11.73 -10.72
C ARG A 32 -31.26 10.49 -11.35
N GLY A 33 -30.52 9.39 -11.51
CA GLY A 33 -30.97 8.19 -12.20
C GLY A 33 -30.64 8.22 -13.70
N GLY A 34 -30.68 7.05 -14.34
CA GLY A 34 -30.26 6.87 -15.75
C GLY A 34 -28.83 6.33 -15.91
N LEU A 35 -28.04 6.33 -14.83
CA LEU A 35 -26.74 5.66 -14.75
C LEU A 35 -26.87 4.30 -14.06
N GLY A 36 -26.65 3.22 -14.80
CA GLY A 36 -26.75 1.86 -14.28
C GLY A 36 -25.45 1.31 -13.71
N ASP A 37 -25.55 0.45 -12.69
CA ASP A 37 -24.42 -0.16 -11.98
C ASP A 37 -23.41 -0.86 -12.88
N VAL A 38 -23.87 -1.49 -13.96
CA VAL A 38 -22.97 -2.16 -14.91
C VAL A 38 -22.00 -1.17 -15.54
N LYS A 39 -22.45 0.06 -15.85
CA LYS A 39 -21.57 1.10 -16.42
C LYS A 39 -20.55 1.59 -15.39
N ILE A 40 -20.99 1.85 -14.15
CA ILE A 40 -20.10 2.34 -13.09
C ILE A 40 -19.08 1.27 -12.69
N LYS A 41 -19.50 0.01 -12.58
CA LYS A 41 -18.58 -1.11 -12.25
C LYS A 41 -17.56 -1.35 -13.36
N LYS A 42 -17.94 -1.24 -14.63
CA LYS A 42 -16.99 -1.30 -15.75
C LYS A 42 -15.97 -0.16 -15.68
N TYR A 43 -16.45 1.05 -15.40
CA TYR A 43 -15.57 2.19 -15.24
C TYR A 43 -14.59 2.02 -14.07
N LEU A 44 -15.08 1.58 -12.90
CA LEU A 44 -14.24 1.26 -11.76
C LEU A 44 -13.21 0.17 -12.10
N PHE A 45 -13.59 -0.85 -12.86
CA PHE A 45 -12.67 -1.89 -13.30
C PHE A 45 -11.52 -1.34 -14.16
N GLU A 46 -11.78 -0.38 -15.05
CA GLU A 46 -10.74 0.30 -15.83
C GLU A 46 -9.81 1.10 -14.93
N VAL A 47 -10.36 1.90 -14.01
CA VAL A 47 -9.59 2.67 -13.03
C VAL A 47 -8.67 1.76 -12.22
N LEU A 48 -9.20 0.68 -11.65
CA LEU A 48 -8.42 -0.25 -10.83
C LEU A 48 -7.37 -1.00 -11.65
N ASN A 49 -7.65 -1.37 -12.90
CA ASN A 49 -6.64 -2.01 -13.73
C ASN A 49 -5.51 -1.08 -14.09
N ASN A 50 -5.80 0.19 -14.39
CA ASN A 50 -4.76 1.17 -14.67
C ASN A 50 -3.88 1.42 -13.44
N GLU A 51 -4.48 1.51 -12.25
CA GLU A 51 -3.75 1.68 -10.98
C GLU A 51 -2.90 0.44 -10.65
N LEU A 52 -3.45 -0.76 -10.82
CA LEU A 52 -2.75 -2.01 -10.45
C LEU A 52 -1.77 -2.50 -11.51
N ALA A 53 -1.90 -2.09 -12.78
CA ALA A 53 -1.02 -2.51 -13.88
C ALA A 53 0.48 -2.30 -13.57
N PRO A 54 0.96 -1.11 -13.15
CA PRO A 54 2.38 -0.92 -12.84
C PRO A 54 2.84 -1.75 -11.63
N ILE A 55 1.96 -2.01 -10.65
CA ILE A 55 2.27 -2.87 -9.50
C ILE A 55 2.43 -4.33 -9.95
N ARG A 56 1.52 -4.82 -10.81
CA ARG A 56 1.57 -6.18 -11.38
C ARG A 56 2.82 -6.37 -12.22
N GLN A 57 3.18 -5.40 -13.06
CA GLN A 57 4.40 -5.44 -13.86
C GLN A 57 5.65 -5.53 -12.98
N ARG A 58 5.81 -4.66 -11.98
CA ARG A 58 6.97 -4.73 -11.06
C ARG A 58 7.01 -6.06 -10.31
N ARG A 59 5.86 -6.57 -9.86
CA ARG A 59 5.78 -7.89 -9.22
C ARG A 59 6.25 -9.00 -10.15
N GLU A 60 5.84 -8.98 -11.42
CA GLU A 60 6.29 -9.95 -12.42
C GLU A 60 7.78 -9.85 -12.69
N GLU A 61 8.34 -8.64 -12.72
CA GLU A 61 9.79 -8.43 -12.82
C GLU A 61 10.55 -9.04 -11.64
N TYR A 62 10.10 -8.80 -10.40
CA TYR A 62 10.70 -9.42 -9.22
C TYR A 62 10.53 -10.94 -9.17
N ALA A 63 9.42 -11.47 -9.67
CA ALA A 63 9.18 -12.91 -9.72
C ALA A 63 10.17 -13.66 -10.63
N LYS A 64 10.82 -12.97 -11.58
CA LYS A 64 11.87 -13.56 -12.44
C LYS A 64 13.15 -13.88 -11.68
N ASP A 65 13.42 -13.22 -10.56
CA ASP A 65 14.59 -13.46 -9.69
C ASP A 65 14.20 -13.41 -8.20
N MET A 66 13.52 -14.46 -7.75
CA MET A 66 13.21 -14.64 -6.33
C MET A 66 14.45 -14.62 -5.42
N PRO A 67 15.61 -15.22 -5.79
CA PRO A 67 16.84 -15.05 -5.02
C PRO A 67 17.24 -13.58 -4.77
N ALA A 68 17.09 -12.68 -5.76
CA ALA A 68 17.32 -11.25 -5.54
C ALA A 68 16.39 -10.64 -4.49
N VAL A 69 15.11 -11.05 -4.48
CA VAL A 69 14.15 -10.61 -3.46
C VAL A 69 14.61 -11.00 -2.07
N TYR A 70 15.06 -12.24 -1.87
CA TYR A 70 15.61 -12.68 -0.59
C TYR A 70 16.89 -11.94 -0.19
N ARG A 71 17.77 -11.60 -1.16
CA ARG A 71 18.95 -10.76 -0.89
C ARG A 71 18.54 -9.37 -0.39
N MET A 72 17.59 -8.71 -1.06
CA MET A 72 17.08 -7.41 -0.63
C MET A 72 16.50 -7.45 0.80
N LEU A 73 15.73 -8.51 1.13
CA LEU A 73 15.19 -8.71 2.48
C LEU A 73 16.29 -8.93 3.52
N LYS A 74 17.30 -9.74 3.19
CA LYS A 74 18.45 -9.98 4.07
C LYS A 74 19.24 -8.68 4.31
N GLU A 75 19.54 -7.92 3.27
CA GLU A 75 20.26 -6.65 3.38
C GLU A 75 19.50 -5.62 4.23
N GLY A 76 18.18 -5.53 4.06
CA GLY A 76 17.34 -4.67 4.90
C GLY A 76 17.36 -5.12 6.37
N SER A 77 17.33 -6.43 6.62
CA SER A 77 17.41 -7.00 7.97
C SER A 77 18.78 -6.74 8.62
N ASP A 78 19.87 -6.91 7.86
CA ASP A 78 21.22 -6.64 8.33
C ASP A 78 21.39 -5.16 8.72
N LYS A 79 20.86 -4.22 7.90
CA LYS A 79 20.85 -2.78 8.22
C LYS A 79 20.05 -2.46 9.48
N ALA A 80 18.85 -3.04 9.62
CA ALA A 80 18.02 -2.84 10.80
C ALA A 80 18.70 -3.40 12.07
N ASN A 81 19.36 -4.56 11.96
CA ASN A 81 20.10 -5.18 13.06
C ASN A 81 21.25 -4.32 13.58
N VAL A 82 21.94 -3.57 12.72
CA VAL A 82 22.97 -2.62 13.17
C VAL A 82 22.38 -1.59 14.13
N VAL A 83 21.26 -0.98 13.75
CA VAL A 83 20.57 0.02 14.58
C VAL A 83 20.02 -0.62 15.85
N ALA A 84 19.33 -1.76 15.73
CA ALA A 84 18.74 -2.46 16.87
C ALA A 84 19.79 -2.89 17.91
N ASN A 85 20.94 -3.40 17.45
CA ASN A 85 22.03 -3.81 18.36
C ASN A 85 22.65 -2.61 19.07
N GLN A 86 22.78 -1.47 18.39
CA GLN A 86 23.24 -0.24 19.00
C GLN A 86 22.27 0.23 20.10
N THR A 87 20.97 0.31 19.79
CA THR A 87 19.93 0.63 20.78
C THR A 87 19.94 -0.36 21.95
N LEU A 88 20.07 -1.65 21.69
CA LEU A 88 20.11 -2.67 22.73
C LEU A 88 21.32 -2.50 23.65
N LYS A 89 22.48 -2.13 23.10
CA LYS A 89 23.68 -1.82 23.88
C LYS A 89 23.47 -0.63 24.80
N GLU A 90 22.88 0.45 24.29
CA GLU A 90 22.57 1.66 25.07
C GLU A 90 21.58 1.37 26.20
N VAL A 91 20.52 0.62 25.91
CA VAL A 91 19.53 0.20 26.92
C VAL A 91 20.18 -0.66 28.00
N LYS A 92 20.99 -1.66 27.60
CA LYS A 92 21.72 -2.50 28.56
C LYS A 92 22.64 -1.67 29.45
N ALA A 93 23.36 -0.70 28.89
CA ALA A 93 24.22 0.19 29.66
C ALA A 93 23.42 1.06 30.65
N ALA A 94 22.30 1.65 30.21
CA ALA A 94 21.43 2.46 31.06
C ALA A 94 20.79 1.66 32.21
N MET A 95 20.54 0.36 32.00
CA MET A 95 20.02 -0.56 33.01
C MET A 95 21.11 -1.21 33.87
N GLY A 96 22.39 -0.92 33.63
CA GLY A 96 23.51 -1.56 34.34
C GLY A 96 23.71 -3.05 34.00
N LEU A 97 23.19 -3.52 32.87
CA LEU A 97 23.33 -4.89 32.36
C LEU A 97 24.58 -5.10 31.50
N ASN A 98 25.57 -4.21 31.62
CA ASN A 98 26.83 -4.18 30.87
C ASN A 98 28.01 -4.72 31.70
N TYR A 99 27.78 -5.82 32.41
CA TYR A 99 28.68 -6.40 33.43
C TYR A 99 30.11 -6.66 32.96
N PHE A 100 30.30 -6.95 31.67
CA PHE A 100 31.58 -7.38 31.11
C PHE A 100 32.28 -6.29 30.29
N ASP A 101 31.66 -5.14 30.08
CA ASP A 101 32.22 -4.08 29.22
C ASP A 101 33.52 -3.47 29.81
N ASN A 102 33.75 -3.65 31.12
CA ASN A 102 34.91 -3.12 31.85
C ASN A 102 35.95 -4.19 32.26
N LEU A 103 35.72 -5.47 31.92
CA LEU A 103 36.69 -6.55 32.19
C LEU A 103 37.76 -6.51 31.10
N LYS A 104 38.87 -5.82 31.39
CA LYS A 104 40.14 -5.91 30.66
C LYS A 104 41.04 -6.97 31.28
#